data_AF-A0A3L6MSN9-F1
#
_entry.id   AF-A0A3L6MSN9-F1
#
_cell.length_a   1.000
_cell.length_b   1.000
_cell.length_c   1.000
_cell.angle_alpha   90.00
_cell.angle_beta   90.00
_cell.angle_gamma   90.00
#
_symmetry.space_group_name_H-M   'P 1'
#
loop_
_entity.id
_entity.type
_entity.pdbx_description
1 polymer ?
#
loop_
_entity_poly.entity_id
_entity_poly.type
_entity_poly.pdbx_seq_one_letter_code
_entity_poly.pdbx_strand_id
1 'polypeptide(L)'
;MPQPSNEARILLALQALQNNPKLSLRRAAKIYEVGFGTLRNRQNGIQSRDAWVPKSRRLTDLEEQIIVQFLLDLDSRGFPARLRFVEEIANSLLADRDASPVGKRWAHNFVKRQPELKTRLFRRYDYQRAKCEDPTIIRGWFRLVQNTIVKYGIRSDDIWNFDETGFMMGLIMAGMAVTGSERQGRPKSVQPGNREWITVIQAINAEGQSIAPFIIGAGKYHLANWYRESNLPGDWVIATSQKGGTNNELGLEWLKHFDRSTSNRSVGAYRLLILDGHESHHSADFERYCQDNKIITLCMPPHASHLLQPLDVG
;
A
#
# COMPACT_ATOMS: atom_id res chain seq x y z
N MET A 1 26.02 -26.04 33.48
CA MET A 1 25.92 -25.81 32.02
C MET A 1 24.57 -26.32 31.55
N PRO A 2 23.88 -25.63 30.63
CA PRO A 2 22.63 -26.16 30.07
C PRO A 2 22.92 -27.48 29.34
N GLN A 3 22.06 -28.47 29.55
CA GLN A 3 22.14 -29.75 28.85
C GLN A 3 21.99 -29.51 27.34
N PRO A 4 22.87 -30.05 26.48
CA PRO A 4 22.77 -29.87 25.04
C PRO A 4 21.43 -30.42 24.55
N SER A 5 20.78 -29.67 23.64
CA SER A 5 19.53 -30.10 23.04
C SER A 5 19.66 -31.49 22.41
N ASN A 6 18.57 -32.24 22.38
CA ASN A 6 18.58 -33.59 21.80
C ASN A 6 19.08 -33.57 20.33
N GLU A 7 18.74 -32.52 19.58
CA GLU A 7 19.19 -32.35 18.20
C GLU A 7 20.69 -32.02 18.10
N ALA A 8 21.26 -31.24 19.04
CA ALA A 8 22.70 -31.00 19.08
C ALA A 8 23.49 -32.30 19.32
N ARG A 9 22.99 -33.18 20.19
CA ARG A 9 23.59 -34.51 20.42
C ARG A 9 23.52 -35.42 19.18
N ILE A 10 22.44 -35.32 18.41
CA ILE A 10 22.30 -36.02 17.12
C ILE A 10 23.32 -35.53 16.10
N LEU A 11 23.50 -34.21 15.96
CA LEU A 11 24.48 -33.63 15.03
C LEU A 11 25.91 -34.04 15.39
N LEU A 12 26.26 -34.02 16.69
CA LEU A 12 27.56 -34.50 17.18
C LEU A 12 27.77 -35.98 16.90
N ALA A 13 26.73 -36.81 17.05
CA ALA A 13 26.80 -38.24 16.73
C ALA A 13 27.01 -38.50 15.22
N LEU A 14 26.38 -37.70 14.35
CA LEU A 14 26.60 -37.78 12.90
C LEU A 14 28.02 -37.37 12.51
N GLN A 15 28.54 -36.29 13.11
CA GLN A 15 29.93 -35.85 12.89
C GLN A 15 30.93 -36.92 13.34
N ALA A 16 30.68 -37.59 14.47
CA ALA A 16 31.53 -38.68 14.94
C ALA A 16 31.52 -39.91 14.01
N LEU A 17 30.39 -40.21 13.38
CA LEU A 17 30.27 -41.28 12.38
C LEU A 17 30.99 -40.94 11.07
N GLN A 18 30.98 -39.66 10.67
CA GLN A 18 31.77 -39.20 9.51
C GLN A 18 33.27 -39.27 9.78
N ASN A 19 33.70 -38.90 10.98
CA ASN A 19 35.11 -38.84 11.35
C ASN A 19 35.72 -40.21 11.70
N ASN A 20 34.91 -41.23 11.98
CA ASN A 20 35.40 -42.55 12.34
C ASN A 20 34.65 -43.67 11.58
N PRO A 21 35.23 -44.18 10.49
CA PRO A 21 34.61 -45.25 9.68
C PRO A 21 34.38 -46.57 10.42
N LYS A 22 35.06 -46.80 11.55
CA LYS A 22 34.90 -48.02 12.38
C LYS A 22 33.80 -47.87 13.43
N LEU A 23 33.25 -46.67 13.62
CA LEU A 23 32.19 -46.42 14.59
C LEU A 23 30.84 -46.87 14.02
N SER A 24 30.20 -47.85 14.67
CA SER A 24 28.87 -48.29 14.26
C SER A 24 27.79 -47.32 14.73
N LEU A 25 26.73 -47.20 13.94
CA LEU A 25 25.56 -46.36 14.24
C LEU A 25 24.95 -46.66 15.62
N ARG A 26 24.89 -47.94 16.02
CA ARG A 26 24.40 -48.36 17.35
C ARG A 26 25.32 -47.89 18.47
N ARG A 27 26.63 -47.91 18.26
CA ARG A 27 27.62 -47.47 19.25
C ARG A 27 27.61 -45.94 19.38
N ALA A 28 27.50 -45.21 18.27
CA ALA A 28 27.31 -43.76 18.28
C ALA A 28 26.02 -43.37 19.02
N ALA A 29 24.89 -44.03 18.75
CA ALA A 29 23.64 -43.77 19.46
C ALA A 29 23.77 -43.93 20.98
N LYS A 30 24.51 -44.95 21.44
CA LYS A 30 24.78 -45.18 22.87
C LYS A 30 25.72 -44.14 23.49
N ILE A 31 26.78 -43.76 22.77
CA ILE A 31 27.79 -42.79 23.26
C ILE A 31 27.18 -41.39 23.43
N TYR A 32 26.37 -40.96 22.46
CA TYR A 32 25.76 -39.63 22.45
C TYR A 32 24.37 -39.60 23.10
N GLU A 33 23.93 -40.72 23.69
CA GLU A 33 22.62 -40.86 24.37
C GLU A 33 21.42 -40.44 23.51
N VAL A 34 21.44 -40.80 22.23
CA VAL A 34 20.36 -40.50 21.27
C VAL A 34 19.66 -41.78 20.82
N GLY A 35 18.36 -41.68 20.52
CA GLY A 35 17.60 -42.82 20.00
C GLY A 35 18.16 -43.32 18.67
N PHE A 36 18.47 -44.62 18.60
CA PHE A 36 19.03 -45.26 17.40
C PHE A 36 18.19 -45.00 16.13
N GLY A 37 16.87 -45.12 16.24
CA GLY A 37 15.95 -44.84 15.13
C GLY A 37 16.03 -43.38 14.64
N THR A 38 16.11 -42.43 15.58
CA THR A 38 16.23 -41.00 15.26
C THR A 38 17.56 -40.70 14.57
N LEU A 39 18.67 -41.25 15.07
CA LEU A 39 20.00 -41.07 14.46
C LEU A 39 20.07 -41.69 13.06
N ARG A 40 19.50 -42.89 12.87
CA ARG A 40 19.39 -43.55 11.56
C ARG A 40 18.57 -42.72 10.57
N ASN A 41 17.43 -42.18 11.01
CA ASN A 41 16.59 -41.33 10.17
C ASN A 41 17.34 -40.07 9.73
N ARG A 42 18.10 -39.45 10.63
CA ARG A 42 18.92 -38.26 10.35
C ARG A 42 20.08 -38.56 9.41
N GLN A 43 20.74 -39.70 9.58
CA GLN A 43 21.78 -40.17 8.65
C GLN A 43 21.23 -40.39 7.24
N ASN A 44 19.96 -40.81 7.12
CA ASN A 44 19.26 -40.98 5.86
C ASN A 44 18.63 -39.67 5.32
N GLY A 45 18.98 -38.51 5.88
CA GLY A 45 18.52 -37.19 5.41
C GLY A 45 17.14 -36.75 5.91
N ILE A 46 16.52 -37.48 6.84
CA ILE A 46 15.23 -37.07 7.42
C ILE A 46 15.46 -35.96 8.45
N GLN A 47 14.97 -34.75 8.14
CA GLN A 47 15.08 -33.57 8.98
C GLN A 47 14.33 -33.71 10.32
N SER A 48 14.74 -32.90 11.30
CA SER A 48 14.02 -32.81 12.57
C SER A 48 12.65 -32.18 12.39
N ARG A 49 11.72 -32.49 13.30
CA ARG A 49 10.39 -31.89 13.25
C ARG A 49 10.45 -30.37 13.44
N ASP A 50 11.46 -29.90 14.16
CA ASP A 50 11.72 -28.47 14.39
C ASP A 50 12.36 -27.79 13.17
N ALA A 51 13.19 -28.51 12.40
CA ALA A 51 13.77 -28.04 11.14
C ALA A 51 12.89 -28.35 9.91
N TRP A 52 11.82 -29.12 10.10
CA TRP A 52 10.90 -29.50 9.02
C TRP A 52 10.05 -28.28 8.67
N VAL A 53 10.36 -27.69 7.53
CA VAL A 53 9.52 -26.66 6.92
C VAL A 53 8.32 -27.36 6.28
N PRO A 54 7.08 -27.08 6.72
CA PRO A 54 5.92 -27.65 6.08
C PRO A 54 5.91 -27.27 4.60
N LYS A 55 5.61 -28.22 3.69
CA LYS A 55 5.40 -27.91 2.26
C LYS A 55 4.31 -26.87 2.01
N SER A 56 3.51 -26.55 3.03
CA SER A 56 2.49 -25.50 3.02
C SER A 56 3.05 -24.09 3.30
N ARG A 57 4.28 -23.93 3.80
CA ARG A 57 4.98 -22.63 3.81
C ARG A 57 5.45 -22.34 2.40
N ARG A 58 4.66 -21.53 1.69
CA ARG A 58 4.96 -21.12 0.31
C ARG A 58 6.06 -20.06 0.25
N LEU A 59 6.19 -19.22 1.28
CA LEU A 59 7.27 -18.23 1.35
C LEU A 59 8.39 -18.74 2.26
N THR A 60 9.62 -18.34 1.93
CA THR A 60 10.82 -18.53 2.74
C THR A 60 10.79 -17.62 3.96
N ASP A 61 11.61 -17.92 4.97
CA ASP A 61 11.71 -17.07 6.16
C ASP A 61 12.19 -15.65 5.81
N LEU A 62 13.04 -15.51 4.79
CA LEU A 62 13.49 -14.20 4.30
C LEU A 62 12.35 -13.42 3.64
N GLU A 63 11.57 -14.06 2.78
CA GLU A 63 10.41 -13.43 2.14
C GLU A 63 9.36 -13.01 3.19
N GLU A 64 9.10 -13.87 4.19
CA GLU A 64 8.23 -13.52 5.31
C GLU A 64 8.76 -12.32 6.10
N GLN A 65 10.07 -12.27 6.37
CA GLN A 65 10.70 -11.14 7.05
C GLN A 65 10.59 -9.84 6.26
N ILE A 66 10.73 -9.90 4.94
CA ILE A 66 10.53 -8.74 4.05
C ILE A 66 9.09 -8.23 4.18
N ILE A 67 8.10 -9.12 4.16
CA ILE A 67 6.69 -8.74 4.37
C ILE A 67 6.49 -8.09 5.74
N VAL A 68 7.07 -8.63 6.81
CA VAL A 68 6.98 -8.03 8.16
C VAL A 68 7.54 -6.60 8.16
N GLN A 69 8.74 -6.40 7.63
CA GLN A 69 9.36 -5.08 7.59
C GLN A 69 8.55 -4.08 6.76
N PHE A 70 8.01 -4.53 5.63
CA PHE A 70 7.16 -3.72 4.79
C PHE A 70 5.86 -3.30 5.47
N LEU A 71 5.22 -4.20 6.21
CA LEU A 71 4.00 -3.89 6.98
C LEU A 71 4.26 -2.90 8.12
N LEU A 72 5.42 -3.01 8.79
CA LEU A 72 5.83 -2.07 9.83
C LEU A 72 6.13 -0.69 9.25
N ASP A 73 6.76 -0.63 8.07
CA ASP A 73 7.00 0.62 7.35
C ASP A 73 5.67 1.31 6.97
N LEU A 74 4.70 0.56 6.43
CA LEU A 74 3.37 1.09 6.12
C LEU A 74 2.65 1.64 7.35
N ASP A 75 2.65 0.90 8.46
CA ASP A 75 2.05 1.36 9.72
C ASP A 75 2.73 2.65 10.21
N SER A 76 4.05 2.74 10.07
CA SER A 76 4.81 3.95 10.43
C SER A 76 4.48 5.17 9.56
N ARG A 77 4.04 4.95 8.32
CA ARG A 77 3.56 5.97 7.37
C ARG A 77 2.06 6.29 7.54
N GLY A 78 1.40 5.64 8.49
CA GLY A 78 -0.02 5.84 8.81
C GLY A 78 -0.99 4.99 7.99
N PHE A 79 -0.50 3.97 7.27
CA PHE A 79 -1.32 3.10 6.42
C PHE A 79 -1.67 1.78 7.14
N PRO A 80 -2.90 1.61 7.65
CA PRO A 80 -3.31 0.37 8.27
C PRO A 80 -3.53 -0.73 7.21
N ALA A 81 -2.58 -1.64 7.08
CA ALA A 81 -2.68 -2.74 6.13
C ALA A 81 -3.80 -3.74 6.49
N ARG A 82 -4.65 -4.08 5.51
CA ARG A 82 -5.68 -5.12 5.64
C ARG A 82 -5.10 -6.50 5.34
N LEU A 83 -5.72 -7.57 5.85
CA LEU A 83 -5.31 -8.96 5.54
C LEU A 83 -5.28 -9.26 4.04
N ARG A 84 -6.18 -8.64 3.27
CA ARG A 84 -6.18 -8.73 1.80
C ARG A 84 -4.88 -8.21 1.19
N PHE A 85 -4.39 -7.07 1.68
CA PHE A 85 -3.15 -6.48 1.21
C PHE A 85 -1.92 -7.34 1.55
N VAL A 86 -1.92 -7.96 2.74
CA VAL A 86 -0.89 -8.96 3.12
C VAL A 86 -0.86 -10.14 2.14
N GLU A 87 -2.03 -10.58 1.68
CA GLU A 87 -2.15 -11.61 0.64
C GLU A 87 -1.67 -11.10 -0.73
N GLU A 88 -1.99 -9.86 -1.11
CA GLU A 88 -1.54 -9.23 -2.36
C GLU A 88 0.01 -9.14 -2.44
N ILE A 89 0.69 -8.68 -1.39
CA ILE A 89 2.17 -8.64 -1.36
C ILE A 89 2.76 -10.04 -1.49
N ALA A 90 2.23 -11.00 -0.72
CA ALA A 90 2.71 -12.37 -0.76
C ALA A 90 2.55 -12.99 -2.16
N ASN A 91 1.43 -12.71 -2.83
CA ASN A 91 1.19 -13.15 -4.19
C ASN A 91 2.06 -12.43 -5.22
N SER A 92 2.36 -11.15 -5.01
CA SER A 92 3.29 -10.39 -5.86
C SER A 92 4.70 -11.02 -5.84
N LEU A 93 5.22 -11.34 -4.65
CA LEU A 93 6.50 -12.05 -4.51
C LEU A 93 6.49 -13.46 -5.15
N LEU A 94 5.37 -14.16 -5.05
CA LEU A 94 5.23 -15.48 -5.68
C LEU A 94 5.16 -15.38 -7.21
N ALA A 95 4.50 -14.36 -7.75
CA ALA A 95 4.42 -14.11 -9.18
C ALA A 95 5.79 -13.81 -9.79
N ASP A 96 6.65 -13.06 -9.09
CA ASP A 96 8.03 -12.76 -9.52
C ASP A 96 8.88 -14.03 -9.76
N ARG A 97 8.51 -15.17 -9.17
CA ARG A 97 9.19 -16.48 -9.34
C ARG A 97 8.30 -17.55 -9.99
N ASP A 98 7.24 -17.13 -10.67
CA ASP A 98 6.27 -17.99 -11.37
C ASP A 98 5.65 -19.09 -10.46
N ALA A 99 5.40 -18.75 -9.20
CA ALA A 99 4.81 -19.65 -8.21
C ALA A 99 3.31 -19.39 -8.01
N SER A 100 2.56 -20.45 -7.70
CA SER A 100 1.11 -20.34 -7.50
C SER A 100 0.74 -19.51 -6.26
N PRO A 101 -0.39 -18.76 -6.28
CA PRO A 101 -0.84 -17.89 -5.19
C PRO A 101 -1.05 -18.58 -3.84
N VAL A 102 -0.92 -17.84 -2.73
CA VAL A 102 -1.19 -18.33 -1.38
C VAL A 102 -2.66 -18.76 -1.20
N GLY A 103 -2.92 -19.61 -0.22
CA GLY A 103 -4.29 -20.04 0.11
C GLY A 103 -5.06 -19.00 0.94
N LYS A 104 -6.39 -19.05 0.89
CA LYS A 104 -7.32 -18.09 1.56
C LYS A 104 -7.07 -17.80 3.04
N ARG A 105 -6.47 -18.73 3.79
CA ARG A 105 -6.18 -18.58 5.24
C ARG A 105 -4.73 -18.17 5.52
N TRP A 106 -3.91 -18.01 4.49
CA TRP A 106 -2.48 -17.79 4.63
C TRP A 106 -2.18 -16.47 5.36
N ALA A 107 -2.78 -15.35 4.94
CA ALA A 107 -2.54 -14.05 5.54
C ALA A 107 -2.89 -14.01 7.04
N HIS A 108 -4.05 -14.59 7.41
CA HIS A 108 -4.44 -14.72 8.82
C HIS A 108 -3.44 -15.55 9.62
N ASN A 109 -3.00 -16.70 9.09
CA ASN A 109 -2.02 -17.56 9.75
C ASN A 109 -0.61 -16.95 9.78
N PHE A 110 -0.27 -16.09 8.83
CA PHE A 110 0.97 -15.32 8.78
C PHE A 110 0.99 -14.31 9.92
N VAL A 111 -0.03 -13.45 10.03
CA VAL A 111 -0.10 -12.48 11.13
C VAL A 111 -0.10 -13.17 12.50
N LYS A 112 -0.80 -14.31 12.64
CA LYS A 112 -0.84 -15.07 13.90
C LYS A 112 0.53 -15.61 14.35
N ARG A 113 1.45 -15.91 13.41
CA ARG A 113 2.77 -16.48 13.73
C ARG A 113 3.87 -15.44 13.93
N GLN A 114 3.64 -14.18 13.55
CA GLN A 114 4.62 -13.10 13.67
C GLN A 114 4.35 -12.27 14.93
N PRO A 115 5.22 -12.31 15.97
CA PRO A 115 4.99 -11.60 17.23
C PRO A 115 4.97 -10.08 17.10
N GLU A 116 5.64 -9.52 16.08
CA GLU A 116 5.66 -8.08 15.79
C GLU A 116 4.32 -7.58 15.22
N LEU A 117 3.50 -8.45 14.64
CA LEU A 117 2.26 -8.08 13.98
C LEU A 117 1.05 -8.46 14.84
N LYS A 118 0.05 -7.56 14.88
CA LYS A 118 -1.23 -7.84 15.57
C LYS A 118 -2.40 -7.32 14.76
N THR A 119 -3.35 -8.20 14.45
CA THR A 119 -4.64 -7.79 13.92
C THR A 119 -5.42 -7.06 15.01
N ARG A 120 -5.77 -5.80 14.76
CA ARG A 120 -6.67 -5.04 15.62
C ARG A 120 -7.95 -4.74 14.84
N LEU A 121 -9.09 -4.89 15.51
CA LEU A 121 -10.35 -4.40 14.95
C LEU A 121 -10.30 -2.87 14.94
N PHE A 122 -10.35 -2.27 13.76
CA PHE A 122 -10.67 -0.86 13.65
C PHE A 122 -12.16 -0.71 13.97
N ARG A 123 -12.50 0.21 14.87
CA ARG A 123 -13.89 0.58 15.09
C ARG A 123 -14.31 1.52 13.97
N ARG A 124 -15.43 1.25 13.29
CA ARG A 124 -16.10 2.25 12.44
C ARG A 124 -16.53 3.38 13.37
N TYR A 125 -15.77 4.46 13.36
CA TYR A 125 -15.96 5.62 14.24
C TYR A 125 -16.93 6.60 13.59
N ASP A 126 -18.18 6.18 13.42
CA ASP A 126 -19.20 6.90 12.64
C ASP A 126 -19.86 8.07 13.40
N TYR A 127 -19.07 8.90 14.12
CA TYR A 127 -19.60 10.06 14.85
C TYR A 127 -18.62 11.24 15.00
N GLN A 128 -17.44 11.24 14.37
CA GLN A 128 -16.34 12.13 14.78
C GLN A 128 -15.76 12.97 13.64
N ARG A 129 -16.32 14.17 13.45
CA ARG A 129 -15.52 15.35 13.07
C ARG A 129 -14.86 15.97 14.31
N ALA A 130 -15.57 16.01 15.44
CA ALA A 130 -15.14 16.68 16.67
C ALA A 130 -13.98 16.01 17.47
N LYS A 131 -13.54 14.78 17.14
CA LYS A 131 -12.34 14.16 17.77
C LYS A 131 -11.17 13.94 16.81
N CYS A 132 -11.39 14.06 15.50
CA CYS A 132 -10.27 14.06 14.55
C CYS A 132 -9.48 15.37 14.60
N GLU A 133 -10.06 16.38 15.26
CA GLU A 133 -9.39 17.57 15.77
C GLU A 133 -8.49 17.31 16.99
N ASP A 134 -8.33 16.07 17.50
CA ASP A 134 -7.44 15.81 18.65
C ASP A 134 -6.05 16.37 18.34
N PRO A 135 -5.64 17.46 19.02
CA PRO A 135 -4.40 18.12 18.68
C PRO A 135 -3.19 17.20 18.89
N THR A 136 -3.33 16.14 19.69
CA THR A 136 -2.28 15.13 19.90
C THR A 136 -2.07 14.27 18.65
N ILE A 137 -3.15 13.84 17.99
CA ILE A 137 -3.08 13.07 16.76
C ILE A 137 -2.51 13.94 15.64
N ILE A 138 -3.04 15.16 15.49
CA ILE A 138 -2.59 16.11 14.47
C ILE A 138 -1.12 16.49 14.68
N ARG A 139 -0.71 16.84 15.91
CA ARG A 139 0.71 17.12 16.23
C ARG A 139 1.61 15.92 15.99
N GLY A 140 1.15 14.72 16.34
CA GLY A 140 1.87 13.48 16.07
C GLY A 140 2.12 13.28 14.58
N TRP A 141 1.11 13.55 13.76
CA TRP A 141 1.21 13.47 12.31
C TRP A 141 2.15 14.53 11.71
N PHE A 142 2.06 15.80 12.12
CA PHE A 142 3.01 16.83 11.67
C PHE A 142 4.45 16.51 12.09
N ARG A 143 4.64 15.91 13.27
CA ARG A 143 5.96 15.42 13.70
C ARG A 143 6.47 14.30 12.81
N LEU A 144 5.59 13.38 12.39
CA LEU A 144 5.93 12.34 11.41
C LEU A 144 6.35 12.96 10.08
N VAL A 145 5.60 13.95 9.57
CA VAL A 145 5.94 14.67 8.33
C VAL A 145 7.33 15.30 8.44
N GLN A 146 7.61 16.05 9.51
CA GLN A 146 8.91 16.67 9.76
C GLN A 146 10.05 15.64 9.84
N ASN A 147 9.84 14.54 10.58
CA ASN A 147 10.83 13.48 10.71
C ASN A 147 11.14 12.82 9.35
N THR A 148 10.12 12.59 8.52
CA THR A 148 10.28 12.03 7.17
C THR A 148 11.05 12.97 6.27
N ILE A 149 10.73 14.27 6.27
CA ILE A 149 11.45 15.29 5.52
C ILE A 149 12.94 15.27 5.88
N VAL A 150 13.26 15.25 7.18
CA VAL A 150 14.66 15.22 7.66
C VAL A 150 15.34 13.90 7.31
N LYS A 151 14.68 12.76 7.51
CA LYS A 151 15.23 11.41 7.28
C LYS A 151 15.67 11.21 5.83
N TYR A 152 14.87 11.69 4.87
CA TYR A 152 15.12 11.48 3.44
C TYR A 152 15.70 12.72 2.74
N GLY A 153 15.93 13.82 3.45
CA GLY A 153 16.46 15.06 2.88
C GLY A 153 15.53 15.69 1.84
N ILE A 154 14.22 15.66 2.10
CA ILE A 154 13.19 16.09 1.14
C ILE A 154 13.14 17.63 1.11
N ARG A 155 13.18 18.20 -0.09
CA ARG A 155 13.08 19.65 -0.30
C ARG A 155 11.62 20.09 -0.42
N SER A 156 11.35 21.39 -0.25
CA SER A 156 9.98 21.96 -0.36
C SER A 156 9.33 21.71 -1.72
N ASP A 157 10.08 21.90 -2.80
CA ASP A 157 9.68 21.62 -4.19
C ASP A 157 9.36 20.13 -4.45
N ASP A 158 9.84 19.24 -3.60
CA ASP A 158 9.63 17.78 -3.65
C ASP A 158 8.55 17.27 -2.67
N ILE A 159 7.83 18.17 -1.97
CA ILE A 159 6.68 17.82 -1.13
C ILE A 159 5.39 18.08 -1.91
N TRP A 160 4.68 17.01 -2.22
CA TRP A 160 3.46 17.00 -3.02
C TRP A 160 2.25 16.57 -2.21
N ASN A 161 1.10 17.12 -2.57
CA ASN A 161 -0.21 16.66 -2.16
C ASN A 161 -1.11 16.53 -3.39
N PHE A 162 -2.05 15.60 -3.35
CA PHE A 162 -3.07 15.49 -4.38
C PHE A 162 -4.44 15.23 -3.77
N ASP A 163 -5.47 15.53 -4.55
CA ASP A 163 -6.84 15.23 -4.20
C ASP A 163 -7.69 14.90 -5.43
N GLU A 164 -8.83 14.25 -5.18
CA GLU A 164 -9.82 13.87 -6.17
C GLU A 164 -11.08 14.72 -6.01
N THR A 165 -11.50 15.40 -7.09
CA THR A 165 -12.74 16.17 -7.08
C THR A 165 -13.70 15.70 -8.18
N GLY A 166 -14.96 15.52 -7.81
CA GLY A 166 -16.02 15.05 -8.71
C GLY A 166 -16.82 16.22 -9.27
N PHE A 167 -16.88 16.33 -10.58
CA PHE A 167 -17.75 17.24 -11.31
C PHE A 167 -18.92 16.47 -11.91
N MET A 168 -20.15 16.88 -11.58
CA MET A 168 -21.34 16.36 -12.25
C MET A 168 -21.63 17.21 -13.48
N MET A 169 -21.58 16.58 -14.66
CA MET A 169 -21.98 17.23 -15.90
C MET A 169 -23.49 17.49 -15.89
N GLY A 170 -23.92 18.63 -16.45
CA GLY A 170 -25.33 18.99 -16.59
C GLY A 170 -26.05 19.53 -15.35
N LEU A 171 -25.38 19.57 -14.18
CA LEU A 171 -25.96 20.14 -12.96
C LEU A 171 -25.73 21.66 -12.90
N ILE A 172 -26.81 22.43 -13.06
CA ILE A 172 -26.80 23.87 -12.77
C ILE A 172 -27.18 24.05 -11.30
N MET A 173 -26.27 24.57 -10.47
CA MET A 173 -26.60 24.93 -9.08
C MET A 173 -27.64 26.05 -9.04
N ALA A 174 -28.50 26.04 -8.01
CA ALA A 174 -29.45 27.13 -7.81
C ALA A 174 -28.70 28.44 -7.57
N GLY A 175 -28.89 29.42 -8.46
CA GLY A 175 -28.31 30.75 -8.35
C GLY A 175 -29.39 31.83 -8.22
N MET A 176 -29.00 33.00 -7.71
CA MET A 176 -29.85 34.19 -7.78
C MET A 176 -29.89 34.69 -9.22
N ALA A 177 -31.09 34.89 -9.76
CA ALA A 177 -31.30 35.49 -11.07
C ALA A 177 -31.99 36.84 -10.91
N VAL A 178 -31.45 37.87 -11.56
CA VAL A 178 -32.15 39.16 -11.69
C VAL A 178 -33.18 39.00 -12.80
N THR A 179 -34.46 39.18 -12.48
CA THR A 179 -35.57 39.09 -13.43
C THR A 179 -36.40 40.37 -13.40
N GLY A 180 -37.08 40.70 -14.50
CA GLY A 180 -38.06 41.79 -14.52
C GLY A 180 -39.15 41.59 -13.46
N SER A 181 -39.60 42.67 -12.84
CA SER A 181 -40.53 42.68 -11.70
C SER A 181 -41.89 42.04 -12.01
N GLU A 182 -42.28 41.96 -13.28
CA GLU A 182 -43.55 41.39 -13.73
C GLU A 182 -43.52 39.87 -13.91
N ARG A 183 -42.33 39.24 -13.82
CA ARG A 183 -42.20 37.80 -14.02
C ARG A 183 -42.73 37.03 -12.81
N GLN A 184 -43.86 36.36 -12.96
CA GLN A 184 -44.39 35.45 -11.95
C GLN A 184 -43.69 34.08 -12.00
N GLY A 185 -43.15 33.65 -10.87
CA GLY A 185 -42.50 32.35 -10.69
C GLY A 185 -40.97 32.38 -10.80
N ARG A 186 -40.31 31.38 -10.21
CA ARG A 186 -38.84 31.25 -10.27
C ARG A 186 -38.40 30.94 -11.71
N PRO A 187 -37.40 31.64 -12.26
CA PRO A 187 -36.86 31.30 -13.57
C PRO A 187 -36.34 29.85 -13.55
N LYS A 188 -36.74 29.07 -14.55
CA LYS A 188 -36.27 27.69 -14.75
C LYS A 188 -35.10 27.72 -15.72
N SER A 189 -33.96 27.19 -15.30
CA SER A 189 -32.86 26.88 -16.23
C SER A 189 -33.05 25.48 -16.79
N VAL A 190 -32.87 25.31 -18.09
CA VAL A 190 -32.93 23.99 -18.75
C VAL A 190 -31.63 23.26 -18.41
N GLN A 191 -31.73 22.16 -17.68
CA GLN A 191 -30.60 21.28 -17.42
C GLN A 191 -30.46 20.29 -18.59
N PRO A 192 -29.27 20.13 -19.18
CA PRO A 192 -28.98 18.98 -20.02
C PRO A 192 -29.25 17.69 -19.20
N GLY A 193 -29.97 16.73 -19.77
CA GLY A 193 -30.34 15.49 -19.06
C GLY A 193 -29.16 14.55 -18.77
N ASN A 194 -27.95 14.87 -19.24
CA ASN A 194 -26.75 14.10 -18.93
C ASN A 194 -26.30 14.41 -17.49
N ARG A 195 -26.17 13.37 -16.66
CA ARG A 195 -25.75 13.43 -15.24
C ARG A 195 -24.46 12.64 -14.99
N GLU A 196 -23.65 12.48 -16.01
CA GLU A 196 -22.37 11.77 -15.91
C GLU A 196 -21.41 12.50 -14.97
N TRP A 197 -20.68 11.72 -14.18
CA TRP A 197 -19.63 12.20 -13.31
C TRP A 197 -18.28 12.16 -14.03
N ILE A 198 -17.54 13.25 -13.91
CA ILE A 198 -16.12 13.34 -14.24
C ILE A 198 -15.36 13.53 -12.93
N THR A 199 -14.42 12.66 -12.62
CA THR A 199 -13.49 12.86 -11.51
C THR A 199 -12.20 13.46 -12.05
N VAL A 200 -11.67 14.48 -11.40
CA VAL A 200 -10.37 15.07 -11.72
C VAL A 200 -9.46 14.86 -10.53
N ILE A 201 -8.29 14.28 -10.78
CA ILE A 201 -7.22 14.16 -9.80
C ILE A 201 -6.15 15.19 -10.13
N GLN A 202 -5.80 16.00 -9.14
CA GLN A 202 -4.83 17.08 -9.30
C GLN A 202 -3.81 17.05 -8.17
N ALA A 203 -2.54 17.34 -8.49
CA ALA A 203 -1.48 17.47 -7.49
C ALA A 203 -0.79 18.83 -7.55
N ILE A 204 -0.41 19.33 -6.38
CA ILE A 204 0.40 20.54 -6.18
C ILE A 204 1.56 20.26 -5.23
N ASN A 205 2.66 21.00 -5.35
CA ASN A 205 3.74 20.98 -4.38
C ASN A 205 3.70 22.15 -3.40
N ALA A 206 4.55 22.10 -2.38
CA ALA A 206 4.61 23.15 -1.35
C ALA A 206 5.09 24.52 -1.87
N GLU A 207 5.60 24.60 -3.10
CA GLU A 207 5.97 25.85 -3.79
C GLU A 207 4.88 26.35 -4.75
N GLY A 208 3.73 25.69 -4.80
CA GLY A 208 2.57 26.08 -5.62
C GLY A 208 2.64 25.63 -7.08
N GLN A 209 3.60 24.77 -7.44
CA GLN A 209 3.64 24.15 -8.77
C GLN A 209 2.60 23.04 -8.88
N SER A 210 2.03 22.88 -10.07
CA SER A 210 1.04 21.84 -10.35
C SER A 210 1.48 20.89 -11.46
N ILE A 211 0.89 19.70 -11.50
CA ILE A 211 1.01 18.75 -12.62
C ILE A 211 -0.19 18.87 -13.57
N ALA A 212 -0.11 18.27 -14.75
CA ALA A 212 -1.26 18.17 -15.62
C ALA A 212 -2.39 17.33 -14.96
N PRO A 213 -3.66 17.71 -15.11
CA PRO A 213 -4.79 16.95 -14.54
C PRO A 213 -4.89 15.53 -15.07
N PHE A 214 -5.39 14.64 -14.21
CA PHE A 214 -5.78 13.28 -14.57
C PHE A 214 -7.31 13.18 -14.47
N ILE A 215 -7.97 13.02 -15.61
CA ILE A 215 -9.43 13.10 -15.73
C ILE A 215 -9.99 11.70 -15.92
N ILE A 216 -10.95 11.31 -15.09
CA ILE A 216 -11.63 10.01 -15.15
C ILE A 216 -13.08 10.24 -15.52
N GLY A 217 -13.46 9.83 -16.73
CA GLY A 217 -14.85 9.86 -17.19
C GLY A 217 -15.59 8.56 -16.87
N ALA A 218 -16.88 8.67 -16.56
CA ALA A 218 -17.75 7.50 -16.54
C ALA A 218 -17.88 6.92 -17.96
N GLY A 219 -17.47 5.66 -18.15
CA GLY A 219 -17.53 5.02 -19.46
C GLY A 219 -16.67 3.77 -19.58
N LYS A 220 -16.79 3.08 -20.72
CA LYS A 220 -15.97 1.90 -21.08
C LYS A 220 -14.95 2.19 -22.17
N TYR A 221 -15.21 3.20 -23.00
CA TYR A 221 -14.39 3.54 -24.15
C TYR A 221 -14.15 5.03 -24.19
N HIS A 222 -12.99 5.39 -24.73
CA HIS A 222 -12.68 6.76 -25.05
C HIS A 222 -13.41 7.15 -26.32
N LEU A 223 -13.99 8.35 -26.34
CA LEU A 223 -14.63 8.87 -27.54
C LEU A 223 -13.59 9.65 -28.36
N ALA A 224 -13.53 9.41 -29.67
CA ALA A 224 -12.51 10.02 -30.54
C ALA A 224 -12.60 11.55 -30.59
N ASN A 225 -13.80 12.11 -30.42
CA ASN A 225 -14.02 13.55 -30.36
C ASN A 225 -13.33 14.20 -29.15
N TRP A 226 -13.10 13.47 -28.04
CA TRP A 226 -12.33 13.99 -26.90
C TRP A 226 -10.90 14.40 -27.26
N TYR A 227 -10.34 13.84 -28.33
CA TYR A 227 -8.97 14.14 -28.77
C TYR A 227 -8.92 14.96 -30.06
N ARG A 228 -9.94 14.83 -30.92
CA ARG A 228 -9.99 15.50 -32.22
C ARG A 228 -10.65 16.87 -32.18
N GLU A 229 -11.57 17.06 -31.24
CA GLU A 229 -12.45 18.23 -31.18
C GLU A 229 -12.32 18.99 -29.85
N SER A 230 -11.48 18.51 -28.93
CA SER A 230 -11.16 19.22 -27.70
C SER A 230 -9.88 20.03 -27.84
N ASN A 231 -9.81 21.17 -27.14
CA ASN A 231 -8.61 21.99 -27.02
C ASN A 231 -7.79 21.61 -25.78
N LEU A 232 -7.89 20.37 -25.30
CA LEU A 232 -7.17 19.93 -24.11
C LEU A 232 -5.67 19.79 -24.41
N PRO A 233 -4.78 20.26 -23.50
CA PRO A 233 -3.35 20.06 -23.66
C PRO A 233 -2.98 18.57 -23.73
N GLY A 234 -1.97 18.25 -24.55
CA GLY A 234 -1.59 16.85 -24.83
C GLY A 234 -0.93 16.11 -23.66
N ASP A 235 -0.54 16.83 -22.61
CA ASP A 235 0.02 16.29 -21.37
C ASP A 235 -1.07 15.93 -20.34
N TRP A 236 -2.33 16.26 -20.59
CA TRP A 236 -3.45 15.84 -19.76
C TRP A 236 -3.78 14.38 -20.02
N VAL A 237 -4.12 13.65 -18.96
CA VAL A 237 -4.55 12.26 -19.09
C VAL A 237 -6.06 12.19 -18.97
N ILE A 238 -6.69 11.53 -19.94
CA ILE A 238 -8.08 11.12 -19.85
C ILE A 238 -8.07 9.61 -19.67
N ALA A 239 -8.79 9.12 -18.67
CA ALA A 239 -9.03 7.72 -18.38
C ALA A 239 -10.53 7.48 -18.24
N THR A 240 -10.95 6.21 -18.27
CA THR A 240 -12.36 5.86 -18.11
C THR A 240 -12.55 4.77 -17.08
N SER A 241 -13.64 4.86 -16.33
CA SER A 241 -14.07 3.80 -15.42
C SER A 241 -15.59 3.64 -15.46
N GLN A 242 -16.11 2.44 -15.20
CA GLN A 242 -17.55 2.19 -15.28
C GLN A 242 -18.38 3.11 -14.37
N LYS A 243 -17.80 3.57 -13.26
CA LYS A 243 -18.48 4.42 -12.27
C LYS A 243 -17.98 5.87 -12.27
N GLY A 244 -16.98 6.20 -13.11
CA GLY A 244 -16.35 7.52 -13.14
C GLY A 244 -15.46 7.84 -11.94
N GLY A 245 -15.18 6.87 -11.06
CA GLY A 245 -14.29 7.02 -9.91
C GLY A 245 -13.02 6.16 -10.02
N THR A 246 -12.08 6.39 -9.09
CA THR A 246 -10.77 5.75 -9.03
C THR A 246 -10.86 4.30 -8.51
N ASN A 247 -9.95 3.44 -8.97
CA ASN A 247 -9.72 2.08 -8.50
C ASN A 247 -8.20 1.83 -8.38
N ASN A 248 -7.77 0.63 -7.97
CA ASN A 248 -6.36 0.33 -7.77
C ASN A 248 -5.53 0.49 -9.07
N GLU A 249 -6.10 0.10 -10.21
CA GLU A 249 -5.45 0.22 -11.52
C GLU A 249 -5.26 1.68 -11.92
N LEU A 250 -6.32 2.49 -11.82
CA LEU A 250 -6.30 3.93 -12.12
C LEU A 250 -5.43 4.70 -11.13
N GLY A 251 -5.40 4.29 -9.85
CA GLY A 251 -4.51 4.87 -8.85
C GLY A 251 -3.04 4.67 -9.23
N LEU A 252 -2.68 3.49 -9.72
CA LEU A 252 -1.32 3.23 -10.24
C LEU A 252 -1.03 3.98 -11.54
N GLU A 253 -2.00 4.09 -12.45
CA GLU A 253 -1.83 4.91 -13.67
C GLU A 253 -1.65 6.39 -13.36
N TRP A 254 -2.40 6.91 -12.39
CA TRP A 254 -2.22 8.26 -11.87
C TRP A 254 -0.84 8.43 -11.23
N LEU A 255 -0.36 7.47 -10.44
CA LEU A 255 0.98 7.53 -9.83
C LEU A 255 2.09 7.58 -10.89
N LYS A 256 1.95 6.79 -11.97
CA LYS A 256 2.85 6.85 -13.14
C LYS A 256 2.78 8.20 -13.86
N HIS A 257 1.60 8.81 -13.92
CA HIS A 257 1.43 10.16 -14.45
C HIS A 257 2.11 11.21 -13.57
N PHE A 258 1.90 11.15 -12.25
CA PHE A 258 2.57 11.98 -11.26
C PHE A 258 4.10 11.87 -11.40
N ASP A 259 4.62 10.65 -11.46
CA ASP A 259 6.05 10.41 -11.55
C ASP A 259 6.67 10.96 -12.86
N ARG A 260 6.02 10.71 -14.01
CA ARG A 260 6.42 11.31 -15.29
C ARG A 260 6.39 12.84 -15.27
N SER A 261 5.41 13.44 -14.57
CA SER A 261 5.23 14.89 -14.50
C SER A 261 6.24 15.59 -13.58
N THR A 262 6.80 14.87 -12.61
CA THR A 262 7.62 15.45 -11.53
C THR A 262 9.08 14.99 -11.56
N SER A 263 9.41 13.85 -12.16
CA SER A 263 10.76 13.28 -12.16
C SER A 263 11.82 14.22 -12.73
N ASN A 264 11.51 14.94 -13.82
CA ASN A 264 12.42 15.92 -14.42
C ASN A 264 12.50 17.26 -13.65
N ARG A 265 11.61 17.47 -12.68
CA ARG A 265 11.54 18.68 -11.84
C ARG A 265 12.21 18.46 -10.48
N SER A 266 12.28 17.19 -10.04
CA SER A 266 12.87 16.77 -8.78
C SER A 266 14.38 16.98 -8.80
N VAL A 267 14.88 17.86 -7.93
CA VAL A 267 16.31 18.03 -7.68
C VAL A 267 16.78 17.10 -6.55
N GLY A 268 15.88 16.81 -5.60
CA GLY A 268 16.14 15.89 -4.50
C GLY A 268 16.13 14.42 -4.92
N ALA A 269 16.68 13.57 -4.04
CA ALA A 269 16.72 12.12 -4.25
C ALA A 269 15.37 11.43 -4.00
N TYR A 270 14.50 12.03 -3.17
CA TYR A 270 13.21 11.50 -2.77
C TYR A 270 12.13 12.58 -2.88
N ARG A 271 10.92 12.17 -3.29
CA ARG A 271 9.71 13.00 -3.28
C ARG A 271 8.78 12.52 -2.16
N LEU A 272 8.18 13.45 -1.43
CA LEU A 272 7.13 13.16 -0.46
C LEU A 272 5.77 13.36 -1.11
N LEU A 273 4.89 12.37 -1.00
CA LEU A 273 3.51 12.44 -1.46
C LEU A 273 2.55 12.26 -0.28
N ILE A 274 1.86 13.34 0.09
CA ILE A 274 0.85 13.36 1.15
C ILE A 274 -0.51 13.10 0.54
N LEU A 275 -1.22 12.09 1.05
CA LEU A 275 -2.47 11.60 0.49
C LEU A 275 -3.44 11.12 1.56
N ASP A 276 -4.72 10.96 1.18
CA ASP A 276 -5.74 10.46 2.09
C ASP A 276 -5.66 8.93 2.25
N GLY A 277 -6.41 8.37 3.20
CA GLY A 277 -6.39 6.93 3.46
C GLY A 277 -7.27 6.11 2.52
N HIS A 278 -7.56 6.59 1.30
CA HIS A 278 -8.48 5.91 0.40
C HIS A 278 -7.87 4.61 -0.16
N GLU A 279 -8.68 3.55 -0.25
CA GLU A 279 -8.20 2.18 -0.55
C GLU A 279 -7.51 2.06 -1.92
N SER A 280 -7.84 2.93 -2.88
CA SER A 280 -7.20 2.97 -4.21
C SER A 280 -5.75 3.42 -4.21
N HIS A 281 -5.27 4.06 -3.13
CA HIS A 281 -3.90 4.57 -3.04
C HIS A 281 -2.95 3.62 -2.31
N HIS A 282 -3.39 2.40 -1.98
CA HIS A 282 -2.64 1.45 -1.14
C HIS A 282 -2.62 0.03 -1.71
N SER A 283 -2.57 -0.15 -3.03
CA SER A 283 -2.36 -1.47 -3.62
C SER A 283 -0.88 -1.87 -3.53
N ALA A 284 -0.59 -3.18 -3.55
CA ALA A 284 0.79 -3.66 -3.45
C ALA A 284 1.66 -3.12 -4.61
N ASP A 285 1.08 -3.02 -5.81
CA ASP A 285 1.75 -2.48 -6.99
C ASP A 285 1.98 -0.96 -6.89
N PHE A 286 1.05 -0.22 -6.27
CA PHE A 286 1.21 1.20 -6.00
C PHE A 286 2.42 1.46 -5.09
N GLU A 287 2.49 0.73 -3.97
CA GLU A 287 3.59 0.87 -3.01
C GLU A 287 4.93 0.41 -3.60
N ARG A 288 4.94 -0.68 -4.38
CA ARG A 288 6.15 -1.13 -5.10
C ARG A 288 6.65 -0.06 -6.06
N TYR A 289 5.75 0.54 -6.83
CA TYR A 289 6.10 1.63 -7.75
C TYR A 289 6.67 2.84 -7.00
N CYS A 290 6.07 3.22 -5.86
CA CYS A 290 6.59 4.29 -5.01
C CYS A 290 8.02 3.99 -4.54
N GLN A 291 8.27 2.77 -4.05
CA GLN A 291 9.59 2.34 -3.59
C GLN A 291 10.64 2.38 -4.71
N ASP A 292 10.32 1.83 -5.88
CA ASP A 292 11.23 1.77 -7.03
C ASP A 292 11.59 3.17 -7.57
N ASN A 293 10.67 4.13 -7.44
CA ASN A 293 10.83 5.50 -7.96
C ASN A 293 11.14 6.55 -6.88
N LYS A 294 11.53 6.10 -5.67
CA LYS A 294 11.92 6.95 -4.54
C LYS A 294 10.83 7.97 -4.15
N ILE A 295 9.58 7.55 -4.19
CA ILE A 295 8.43 8.32 -3.71
C ILE A 295 8.06 7.78 -2.34
N ILE A 296 8.10 8.64 -1.33
CA ILE A 296 7.66 8.33 0.04
C ILE A 296 6.23 8.81 0.18
N THR A 297 5.31 7.96 0.60
CA THR A 297 3.92 8.36 0.86
C THR A 297 3.67 8.57 2.34
N LEU A 298 2.82 9.52 2.72
CA LEU A 298 2.30 9.67 4.08
C LEU A 298 0.79 9.81 4.07
N CYS A 299 0.12 9.01 4.90
CA CYS A 299 -1.34 9.08 5.07
C CYS A 299 -1.70 10.24 5.99
N MET A 300 -2.69 11.03 5.61
CA MET A 300 -3.35 11.92 6.57
C MET A 300 -4.13 11.11 7.63
N PRO A 301 -4.26 11.61 8.87
CA PRO A 301 -5.11 11.00 9.88
C PRO A 301 -6.54 10.81 9.39
N PRO A 302 -7.19 9.67 9.70
CA PRO A 302 -8.56 9.40 9.28
C PRO A 302 -9.53 10.52 9.69
N HIS A 303 -10.41 10.89 8.76
CA HIS A 303 -11.41 11.95 8.92
C HIS A 303 -10.84 13.36 9.26
N ALA A 304 -9.54 13.60 9.06
CA ALA A 304 -8.93 14.91 9.23
C ALA A 304 -8.72 15.68 7.90
N SER A 305 -9.15 15.14 6.75
CA SER A 305 -8.98 15.78 5.44
C SER A 305 -9.52 17.22 5.44
N HIS A 306 -10.72 17.45 5.98
CA HIS A 306 -11.31 18.80 6.13
C HIS A 306 -10.47 19.84 6.91
N LEU A 307 -9.40 19.43 7.57
CA LEU A 307 -8.46 20.29 8.31
C LEU A 307 -7.05 20.28 7.71
N LEU A 308 -6.65 19.14 7.14
CA LEU A 308 -5.26 18.86 6.78
C LEU A 308 -5.04 18.75 5.28
N GLN A 309 -6.09 18.55 4.47
CA GLN A 309 -6.00 18.40 3.03
C GLN A 309 -5.70 19.78 2.41
N PRO A 310 -4.47 20.03 1.95
CA PRO A 310 -4.05 21.34 1.46
C PRO A 310 -4.92 21.85 0.30
N LEU A 311 -5.40 20.94 -0.56
CA LEU A 311 -6.25 21.27 -1.70
C LEU A 311 -7.71 21.59 -1.32
N ASP A 312 -8.16 21.25 -0.11
CA ASP A 312 -9.52 21.55 0.39
C ASP A 312 -9.56 22.84 1.23
N VAL A 313 -8.50 23.11 2.02
CA VAL A 313 -8.48 24.20 3.02
C VAL A 313 -7.72 25.45 2.56
N GLY A 314 -7.00 25.35 1.44
CA GLY A 314 -6.16 26.41 0.86
C GLY A 314 -6.91 27.59 0.26
#